data_AF-A0A388T2W8-F1
#
_entry.id   AF-A0A388T2W8-F1
#
_cell.length_a   1.000
_cell.length_b   1.000
_cell.length_c   1.000
_cell.angle_alpha   90.00
_cell.angle_beta   90.00
_cell.angle_gamma   90.00
#
_symmetry.space_group_name_H-M   'P 1'
#
loop_
_entity.id
_entity.type
_entity.pdbx_description
1 polymer ?
#
loop_
_entity_poly.entity_id
_entity_poly.type
_entity_poly.pdbx_seq_one_letter_code
_entity_poly.pdbx_strand_id
1 'polypeptide(L)'
;MQVELALEELETLASALVRLKFEDEEPPEPYFGSPRLAAAHRRIVDSIILESERIGDSRRVARWESWRKWSTREYERGVIARYASSLEVWDEWGVSQKIEVLKTCSAPFEPNEEELEELRNEIDVRRYSSSSDGPSRGA
;
A
#
# COMPACT_ATOMS: atom_id res chain seq x y z
N MET A 1 -16.58 -21.60 9.82
CA MET A 1 -17.17 -21.38 8.49
C MET A 1 -16.01 -21.25 7.51
N GLN A 2 -15.91 -22.15 6.54
CA GLN A 2 -14.89 -22.12 5.49
C GLN A 2 -15.59 -21.57 4.24
N VAL A 3 -15.08 -20.46 3.70
CA VAL A 3 -15.53 -19.91 2.43
C VAL A 3 -14.53 -20.37 1.39
N GLU A 4 -14.97 -21.19 0.45
CA GLU A 4 -14.15 -21.62 -0.69
C GLU A 4 -14.41 -20.65 -1.84
N LEU A 5 -13.34 -20.06 -2.37
CA LEU A 5 -13.37 -19.18 -3.53
C LEU A 5 -12.56 -19.83 -4.65
N ALA A 6 -13.10 -19.80 -5.86
CA ALA A 6 -12.37 -20.16 -7.06
C ALA A 6 -11.23 -19.17 -7.31
N LEU A 7 -10.24 -19.59 -8.12
CA LEU A 7 -9.07 -18.79 -8.41
C LEU A 7 -9.46 -17.45 -9.06
N GLU A 8 -10.40 -17.47 -9.99
CA GLU A 8 -10.93 -16.28 -10.66
C GLU A 8 -11.65 -15.32 -9.69
N GLU A 9 -12.30 -15.86 -8.66
CA GLU A 9 -12.95 -15.05 -7.62
C GLU A 9 -11.90 -14.36 -6.74
N LEU A 10 -10.80 -15.04 -6.42
CA LEU A 10 -9.67 -14.45 -5.71
C LEU A 10 -8.99 -13.36 -6.54
N GLU A 11 -8.75 -13.59 -7.85
CA GLU A 11 -8.17 -12.57 -8.75
C GLU A 11 -9.07 -11.32 -8.85
N THR A 12 -10.39 -11.55 -8.93
CA THR A 12 -11.39 -10.48 -8.96
C THR A 12 -11.37 -9.69 -7.64
N LEU A 13 -11.35 -10.39 -6.50
CA LEU A 13 -11.32 -9.77 -5.18
C LEU A 13 -10.03 -8.98 -4.96
N ALA A 14 -8.87 -9.55 -5.32
CA ALA A 14 -7.58 -8.87 -5.22
C ALA A 14 -7.58 -7.57 -6.03
N SER A 15 -8.13 -7.59 -7.24
CA SER A 15 -8.25 -6.41 -8.10
C SER A 15 -9.21 -5.39 -7.50
N ALA A 16 -10.40 -5.81 -7.07
CA ALA A 16 -11.40 -4.94 -6.47
C ALA A 16 -10.88 -4.24 -5.19
N LEU A 17 -10.09 -4.93 -4.37
CA LEU A 17 -9.48 -4.35 -3.17
C LEU A 17 -8.42 -3.29 -3.51
N VAL A 18 -7.62 -3.48 -4.57
CA VAL A 18 -6.69 -2.43 -5.03
C VAL A 18 -7.47 -1.22 -5.51
N ARG A 19 -8.52 -1.43 -6.31
CA ARG A 19 -9.38 -0.35 -6.79
C ARG A 19 -9.99 0.44 -5.64
N LEU A 20 -10.61 -0.28 -4.69
CA LEU A 20 -11.15 0.32 -3.49
C LEU A 20 -10.11 1.16 -2.76
N LYS A 21 -8.88 0.66 -2.57
CA LYS A 21 -7.85 1.41 -1.83
C LYS A 21 -7.29 2.62 -2.56
N PHE A 22 -7.22 2.59 -3.89
CA PHE A 22 -6.37 3.53 -4.64
C PHE A 22 -7.05 4.31 -5.76
N GLU A 23 -8.25 3.92 -6.24
CA GLU A 23 -8.91 4.62 -7.36
C GLU A 23 -9.64 5.91 -6.94
N ASP A 24 -10.06 6.03 -5.69
CA ASP A 24 -10.73 7.24 -5.19
C ASP A 24 -9.71 8.37 -4.90
N GLU A 25 -10.14 9.62 -5.09
CA GLU A 25 -9.29 10.81 -4.87
C GLU A 25 -8.84 10.94 -3.41
N GLU A 26 -9.75 10.58 -2.50
CA GLU A 26 -9.50 10.50 -1.07
C GLU A 26 -9.36 9.03 -0.64
N PRO A 27 -8.29 8.68 0.10
CA PRO A 27 -8.13 7.34 0.66
C PRO A 27 -9.35 6.94 1.51
N PRO A 28 -10.03 5.82 1.21
CA PRO A 28 -11.26 5.51 1.92
C PRO A 28 -10.96 5.00 3.32
N GLU A 29 -11.34 5.77 4.32
CA GLU A 29 -11.37 5.36 5.72
C GLU A 29 -12.56 4.40 5.97
N PRO A 30 -12.43 3.37 6.83
CA PRO A 30 -11.27 3.03 7.66
C PRO A 30 -10.29 2.04 6.99
N TYR A 31 -10.33 1.92 5.65
CA TYR A 31 -9.66 0.85 4.92
C TYR A 31 -8.19 1.16 4.63
N PHE A 32 -7.88 2.42 4.35
CA PHE A 32 -6.51 2.86 4.12
C PHE A 32 -5.71 2.81 5.42
N GLY A 33 -4.56 2.12 5.42
CA GLY A 33 -3.78 1.89 6.64
C GLY A 33 -4.36 0.85 7.62
N SER A 34 -5.42 0.13 7.26
CA SER A 34 -5.98 -0.95 8.10
C SER A 34 -5.08 -2.20 8.11
N PRO A 35 -4.51 -2.61 9.27
CA PRO A 35 -3.67 -3.81 9.35
C PRO A 35 -4.43 -5.09 9.00
N ARG A 36 -5.73 -5.13 9.34
CA ARG A 36 -6.59 -6.29 9.06
C ARG A 36 -6.84 -6.45 7.57
N LEU A 37 -7.12 -5.34 6.87
CA LEU A 37 -7.33 -5.37 5.42
C LEU A 37 -6.02 -5.70 4.71
N ALA A 38 -4.90 -5.07 5.11
CA ALA A 38 -3.58 -5.38 4.56
C ALA A 38 -3.24 -6.87 4.67
N ALA A 39 -3.44 -7.46 5.85
CA ALA A 39 -3.21 -8.89 6.07
C ALA A 39 -4.17 -9.79 5.28
N ALA A 40 -5.44 -9.39 5.10
CA ALA A 40 -6.39 -10.14 4.28
C ALA A 40 -6.01 -10.08 2.79
N HIS A 41 -5.64 -8.91 2.29
CA HIS A 41 -5.28 -8.71 0.89
C HIS A 41 -4.02 -9.47 0.50
N ARG A 42 -2.98 -9.46 1.37
CA ARG A 42 -1.78 -10.29 1.17
C ARG A 42 -2.13 -11.77 1.09
N ARG A 43 -2.92 -12.29 2.04
CA ARG A 43 -3.37 -13.69 2.05
C ARG A 43 -4.15 -14.07 0.78
N ILE A 44 -4.96 -13.17 0.24
CA ILE A 44 -5.67 -13.41 -1.04
C ILE A 44 -4.65 -13.58 -2.17
N VAL A 45 -3.69 -12.66 -2.30
CA VAL A 45 -2.65 -12.73 -3.35
C VAL A 45 -1.77 -13.97 -3.18
N ASP A 46 -1.36 -14.29 -1.95
CA ASP A 46 -0.60 -15.51 -1.66
C ASP A 46 -1.41 -16.77 -2.03
N SER A 47 -2.72 -16.78 -1.75
CA SER A 47 -3.58 -17.91 -2.12
C SER A 47 -3.69 -18.08 -3.64
N ILE A 48 -3.74 -16.98 -4.40
CA ILE A 48 -3.72 -17.04 -5.86
C ILE A 48 -2.42 -17.67 -6.36
N ILE A 49 -1.28 -17.23 -5.81
CA ILE A 49 0.05 -17.74 -6.20
C ILE A 49 0.15 -19.24 -5.87
N LEU A 50 -0.14 -19.62 -4.62
CA LEU A 50 -0.06 -21.01 -4.16
C LEU A 50 -0.97 -21.95 -4.96
N GLU A 51 -2.20 -21.52 -5.26
CA GLU A 51 -3.13 -22.33 -6.06
C GLU A 51 -2.66 -22.45 -7.52
N SER A 52 -2.09 -21.37 -8.08
CA SER A 52 -1.50 -21.38 -9.43
C SER A 52 -0.31 -22.33 -9.52
N GLU A 53 0.56 -22.36 -8.49
CA GLU A 53 1.64 -23.33 -8.37
C GLU A 53 1.11 -24.76 -8.29
N ARG A 54 0.07 -24.99 -7.48
CA ARG A 54 -0.55 -26.31 -7.28
C ARG A 54 -1.09 -26.90 -8.58
N ILE A 55 -1.66 -26.07 -9.46
CA ILE A 55 -2.18 -26.51 -10.77
C ILE A 55 -1.12 -26.45 -11.90
N GLY A 56 0.11 -26.03 -11.61
CA GLY A 56 1.21 -25.98 -12.57
C GLY A 56 1.18 -24.80 -13.55
N ASP A 57 0.45 -23.72 -13.24
CA ASP A 57 0.33 -22.53 -14.07
C ASP A 57 1.45 -21.51 -13.77
N SER A 58 2.66 -21.80 -14.25
CA SER A 58 3.85 -20.97 -14.01
C SER A 58 3.73 -19.55 -14.58
N ARG A 59 2.93 -19.36 -15.63
CA ARG A 59 2.69 -18.02 -16.21
C ARG A 59 1.86 -17.17 -15.27
N ARG A 60 0.82 -17.73 -14.66
CA ARG A 60 -0.01 -17.02 -13.68
C ARG A 60 0.77 -16.69 -12.41
N VAL A 61 1.62 -17.60 -11.93
CA VAL A 61 2.55 -17.36 -10.80
C VAL A 61 3.42 -16.14 -11.09
N ALA A 62 4.19 -16.17 -12.19
CA ALA A 62 5.10 -15.08 -12.55
C ALA A 62 4.37 -13.75 -12.73
N ARG A 63 3.14 -13.77 -13.26
CA ARG A 63 2.30 -12.57 -13.40
C ARG A 63 1.97 -11.95 -12.04
N TRP A 64 1.53 -12.74 -11.07
CA TRP A 64 1.13 -12.25 -9.74
C TRP A 64 2.32 -11.86 -8.87
N GLU A 65 3.42 -12.61 -8.95
CA GLU A 65 4.69 -12.23 -8.32
C GLU A 65 5.23 -10.91 -8.87
N SER A 66 5.17 -10.73 -10.20
CA SER A 66 5.56 -9.47 -10.82
C SER A 66 4.62 -8.33 -10.43
N TRP A 67 3.30 -8.60 -10.43
CA TRP A 67 2.28 -7.63 -10.06
C TRP A 67 2.47 -7.12 -8.62
N ARG A 68 2.85 -7.95 -7.65
CA ARG A 68 3.01 -7.47 -6.27
C ARG A 68 4.29 -6.64 -6.02
N LYS A 69 5.19 -6.53 -7.02
CA LYS A 69 6.43 -5.76 -6.88
C LYS A 69 6.16 -4.26 -6.78
N TRP A 70 6.82 -3.63 -5.81
CA TRP A 70 6.68 -2.21 -5.52
C TRP A 70 7.24 -1.29 -6.61
N SER A 71 8.32 -1.68 -7.26
CA SER A 71 8.97 -0.89 -8.32
C SER A 71 8.08 -0.51 -9.51
N THR A 72 6.89 -1.12 -9.63
CA THR A 72 5.90 -0.84 -10.68
C THR A 72 4.72 0.02 -10.19
N ARG A 73 4.78 0.57 -8.97
CA ARG A 73 3.65 1.14 -8.23
C ARG A 73 3.78 2.64 -7.98
N GLU A 74 4.24 3.39 -8.97
CA GLU A 74 4.42 4.85 -8.87
C GLU A 74 3.14 5.59 -8.50
N TYR A 75 2.01 5.19 -9.07
CA TYR A 75 0.71 5.79 -8.76
C TYR A 75 0.32 5.54 -7.30
N GLU A 76 0.33 4.28 -6.86
CA GLU A 76 -0.03 3.90 -5.49
C GLU A 76 0.93 4.50 -4.46
N ARG A 77 2.23 4.59 -4.78
CA ARG A 77 3.24 5.33 -4.00
C ARG A 77 2.82 6.79 -3.79
N GLY A 78 2.37 7.45 -4.85
CA GLY A 78 1.88 8.84 -4.78
C GLY A 78 0.65 9.00 -3.88
N VAL A 79 -0.31 8.07 -3.96
CA VAL A 79 -1.51 8.05 -3.10
C VAL A 79 -1.11 7.84 -1.63
N ILE A 80 -0.23 6.89 -1.34
CA ILE A 80 0.25 6.59 0.02
C ILE A 80 1.01 7.79 0.59
N ALA A 81 1.88 8.41 -0.21
CA ALA A 81 2.62 9.59 0.23
C ALA A 81 1.68 10.75 0.57
N ARG A 82 0.64 10.98 -0.24
CA ARG A 82 -0.38 12.00 0.03
C ARG A 82 -1.12 11.71 1.33
N TYR A 83 -1.63 10.49 1.49
CA TYR A 83 -2.32 10.05 2.70
C TYR A 83 -1.45 10.21 3.96
N ALA A 84 -0.24 9.65 3.94
CA ALA A 84 0.65 9.72 5.09
C ALA A 84 1.05 11.16 5.41
N SER A 85 1.22 12.01 4.39
CA SER A 85 1.50 13.43 4.57
C SER A 85 0.34 14.23 5.16
N SER A 86 -0.90 13.73 5.15
CA SER A 86 -2.04 14.39 5.81
C SER A 86 -2.27 13.91 7.24
N LEU A 87 -1.56 12.88 7.72
CA LEU A 87 -1.71 12.41 9.10
C LEU A 87 -1.08 13.40 10.07
N GLU A 88 -1.86 13.94 11.01
CA GLU A 88 -1.37 14.87 12.03
C GLU A 88 -0.30 14.23 12.91
N VAL A 89 -0.50 12.96 13.27
CA VAL A 89 0.39 12.16 14.13
C VAL A 89 1.69 11.73 13.46
N TRP A 90 1.89 12.01 12.17
CA TRP A 90 3.09 11.57 11.44
C TRP A 90 4.39 12.03 12.10
N ASP A 91 4.44 13.28 12.57
CA ASP A 91 5.65 13.86 13.15
C ASP A 91 5.92 13.38 14.59
N GLU A 92 4.91 12.81 15.25
CA GLU A 92 5.04 12.21 16.58
C GLU A 92 5.61 10.78 16.52
N TRP A 93 5.48 10.12 15.38
CA TRP A 93 5.92 8.75 15.21
C TRP A 93 7.42 8.62 15.03
N GLY A 94 7.99 7.66 15.73
CA GLY A 94 9.35 7.20 15.48
C GLY A 94 9.48 6.54 14.10
N VAL A 95 10.71 6.44 13.61
CA VAL A 95 11.02 5.84 12.31
C VAL A 95 10.38 4.47 12.12
N SER A 96 10.52 3.58 13.10
CA SER A 96 9.97 2.22 13.02
C SER A 96 8.44 2.22 12.89
N GLN A 97 7.74 3.13 13.57
CA GLN A 97 6.28 3.24 13.49
C GLN A 97 5.84 3.73 12.11
N LYS A 98 6.51 4.76 11.57
CA LYS A 98 6.28 5.25 10.19
C LYS A 98 6.43 4.11 9.18
N ILE A 99 7.52 3.34 9.29
CA ILE A 99 7.79 2.21 8.39
C ILE A 99 6.71 1.13 8.49
N GLU A 100 6.24 0.77 9.69
CA GLU A 100 5.17 -0.21 9.86
C GLU A 100 3.83 0.25 9.27
N VAL A 101 3.51 1.54 9.40
CA VAL A 101 2.33 2.12 8.75
C VAL A 101 2.48 2.08 7.23
N LEU A 102 3.65 2.45 6.69
CA LEU A 102 3.89 2.38 5.25
C LEU A 102 3.79 0.95 4.72
N LYS A 103 4.32 -0.05 5.41
CA LYS A 103 4.12 -1.48 5.06
C LYS A 103 2.64 -1.85 4.98
N THR A 104 1.84 -1.32 5.89
CA THR A 104 0.40 -1.57 5.94
C THR A 104 -0.32 -0.88 4.78
N CYS A 105 0.00 0.39 4.53
CA CYS A 105 -0.56 1.17 3.43
C CYS A 105 -0.19 0.58 2.05
N SER A 106 1.04 0.07 1.89
CA SER A 106 1.54 -0.52 0.64
C SER A 106 0.96 -1.89 0.32
N ALA A 107 0.34 -2.61 1.28
CA ALA A 107 -0.26 -3.91 1.01
C ALA A 107 -1.32 -3.81 -0.11
N PRO A 108 -1.37 -4.76 -1.06
CA PRO A 108 -0.69 -6.06 -1.04
C PRO A 108 0.69 -6.05 -1.71
N PHE A 109 1.19 -4.87 -2.10
CA PHE A 109 2.51 -4.73 -2.69
C PHE A 109 3.60 -4.89 -1.63
N GLU A 110 4.78 -5.29 -2.09
CA GLU A 110 5.91 -5.64 -1.23
C GLU A 110 7.10 -4.72 -1.50
N PRO A 111 7.11 -3.51 -0.92
CA PRO A 111 8.31 -2.70 -0.90
C PRO A 111 9.36 -3.36 -0.02
N ASN A 112 10.62 -3.31 -0.45
CA ASN A 112 11.76 -3.64 0.38
C ASN A 112 12.05 -2.49 1.38
N GLU A 113 13.06 -2.68 2.22
CA GLU A 113 13.40 -1.71 3.28
C GLU A 113 13.88 -0.36 2.70
N GLU A 114 14.71 -0.37 1.67
CA GLU A 114 15.18 0.84 0.97
C GLU A 114 14.00 1.61 0.36
N GLU A 115 13.10 0.92 -0.33
CA GLU A 115 11.90 1.52 -0.94
C GLU A 115 10.95 2.15 0.10
N LEU A 116 10.85 1.55 1.30
CA LEU A 116 10.09 2.10 2.41
C LEU A 116 10.77 3.35 3.02
N GLU A 117 12.09 3.31 3.17
CA GLU A 117 12.86 4.46 3.65
C GLU A 117 12.80 5.64 2.70
N GLU A 118 12.92 5.39 1.40
CA GLU A 118 12.72 6.40 0.35
C GLU A 118 11.34 7.04 0.43
N LEU A 119 10.28 6.23 0.56
CA LEU A 119 8.92 6.72 0.67
C LEU A 119 8.74 7.57 1.94
N ARG A 120 9.28 7.12 3.07
CA ARG A 120 9.26 7.89 4.33
C ARG A 120 9.95 9.23 4.15
N ASN A 121 11.14 9.26 3.56
CA ASN A 121 11.91 10.48 3.31
C ASN A 121 11.15 11.45 2.40
N GLU A 122 10.52 10.92 1.35
CA GLU A 122 9.67 11.71 0.46
C GLU A 122 8.51 12.39 1.20
N ILE A 123 7.85 11.67 2.11
CA ILE A 123 6.76 12.21 2.95
C ILE A 123 7.28 13.29 3.89
N ASP A 124 8.40 13.02 4.58
CA ASP A 124 9.02 14.00 5.49
C ASP A 124 9.35 15.30 4.73
N VAL A 125 9.98 15.21 3.55
CA VAL A 125 10.30 16.39 2.71
C VAL A 125 9.04 17.18 2.32
N ARG A 126 7.98 16.50 1.85
CA ARG A 126 6.71 17.16 1.47
C ARG A 126 6.10 17.96 2.62
N ARG A 127 6.15 17.42 3.84
CA ARG A 127 5.62 18.08 5.05
C ARG A 127 6.48 19.27 5.47
N TYR A 128 7.80 19.17 5.39
CA TYR A 128 8.69 20.31 5.65
C TYR A 128 8.48 21.45 4.64
N SER A 129 8.39 21.15 3.33
CA SER A 129 8.14 22.17 2.32
C SER A 129 6.80 22.89 2.50
N SER A 130 5.76 22.16 2.94
CA SER A 130 4.43 22.74 3.21
C SER A 130 4.42 23.63 4.46
N SER A 131 5.33 23.39 5.41
CA SER A 131 5.45 24.16 6.65
C SER A 131 6.28 25.44 6.49
N SER A 132 7.15 25.53 5.47
CA SER A 132 7.99 26.70 5.18
C SER A 132 7.28 27.86 4.45
N ASP A 133 6.04 27.67 3.98
CA ASP A 133 5.23 28.71 3.32
C ASP A 133 4.32 29.50 4.29
N GLY A 134 4.68 29.57 5.58
CA GLY A 134 4.01 30.43 6.55
C GLY A 134 4.13 31.92 6.19
N PRO A 135 3.07 32.73 6.32
CA PRO A 135 3.05 34.07 5.75
C PRO A 135 4.05 34.98 6.48
N SER A 136 5.00 35.53 5.72
CA SER A 136 5.67 36.78 6.07
C SER A 136 4.63 37.90 6.14
N ARG A 137 3.88 37.98 7.25
CA ARG A 137 3.15 39.20 7.60
C ARG A 137 4.17 40.16 8.20
N GLY A 138 4.66 41.03 7.33
CA GLY A 138 5.51 42.16 7.67
C GLY A 138 4.91 43.00 8.80
N ALA A 139 5.82 43.48 9.65
CA ALA A 139 5.59 44.48 10.67
C ALA A 139 5.12 45.82 10.10
#